data_AF-A0A2A9NDY7-F1
#
_entry.id   AF-A0A2A9NDY7-F1
#
_cell.length_a   1.000
_cell.length_b   1.000
_cell.length_c   1.000
_cell.angle_alpha   90.00
_cell.angle_beta   90.00
_cell.angle_gamma   90.00
#
_symmetry.space_group_name_H-M   'P 1'
#
loop_
_entity.id
_entity.type
_entity.pdbx_description
1 polymer ?
#
loop_
_entity_poly.entity_id
_entity_poly.type
_entity_poly.pdbx_seq_one_letter_code
_entity_poly.pdbx_strand_id
1 'polypeptide(L)'
;MRLSQSDGLRKWNRTTHRDAEWWMTPAASDGKESQQHTAQRNFTTLYDTIQKAWNENSKPGSVKHPTPWWNDQCQRSKDLVASSPTPANRQEYQQCIHKAWQTYYRETVQEASNSRKPWKPSKWGNARPPPAFSTLKKTDGKQVSSLPELWTCLHEQFNASSTSTPNLEEIDTYCINNSQFEHSTPLAKQKYRKR
;
A
#
# COMPACT_ATOMS: atom_id res chain seq x y z
N MET A 1 -14.19 10.77 18.15
CA MET A 1 -15.04 9.68 17.63
C MET A 1 -16.39 10.27 17.23
N ARG A 2 -16.67 10.38 15.93
CA ARG A 2 -18.02 10.68 15.39
C ARG A 2 -18.29 9.66 14.30
N LEU A 3 -19.07 8.64 14.61
CA LEU A 3 -19.64 7.73 13.63
C LEU A 3 -20.96 8.35 13.18
N SER A 4 -20.92 9.06 12.06
CA SER A 4 -22.12 9.46 11.32
C SER A 4 -22.56 8.24 10.51
N GLN A 5 -23.51 7.47 11.04
CA GLN A 5 -24.27 6.48 10.27
C GLN A 5 -25.23 7.26 9.37
N SER A 6 -24.85 7.46 8.11
CA SER A 6 -25.77 7.94 7.08
C SER A 6 -26.29 6.73 6.28
N ASP A 7 -27.55 6.42 6.56
CA ASP A 7 -28.59 5.84 5.71
C ASP A 7 -28.17 5.33 4.32
N GLY A 8 -28.14 4.00 4.21
CA GLY A 8 -28.07 3.27 2.96
C GLY A 8 -29.08 2.12 2.92
N LEU A 9 -30.29 2.34 3.47
CA LEU A 9 -31.42 1.41 3.33
C LEU A 9 -31.89 1.44 1.86
N ARG A 10 -31.25 0.61 1.02
CA ARG A 10 -31.82 0.22 -0.28
C ARG A 10 -33.15 -0.48 0.01
N LYS A 11 -34.24 0.25 -0.21
CA LYS A 11 -35.59 -0.31 -0.34
C LYS A 11 -35.53 -1.44 -1.35
N TRP A 12 -35.74 -2.66 -0.89
CA TRP A 12 -36.03 -3.78 -1.75
C TRP A 12 -37.36 -3.48 -2.44
N ASN A 13 -37.30 -3.06 -3.71
CA ASN A 13 -38.48 -2.94 -4.56
C ASN A 13 -39.06 -4.34 -4.75
N ARG A 14 -39.99 -4.69 -3.86
CA ARG A 14 -40.76 -5.93 -3.88
C ARG A 14 -41.95 -5.70 -4.80
N THR A 15 -41.70 -5.57 -6.10
CA THR A 15 -42.77 -5.39 -7.08
C THR A 15 -42.43 -6.13 -8.37
N THR A 16 -43.37 -7.01 -8.74
CA THR A 16 -43.55 -7.74 -10.00
C THR A 16 -42.80 -9.07 -10.20
N HIS A 17 -42.98 -10.02 -9.29
CA HIS A 17 -43.16 -11.41 -9.71
C HIS A 17 -44.37 -11.99 -8.97
N ARG A 18 -45.56 -11.75 -9.52
CA ARG A 18 -46.80 -12.38 -9.05
C ARG A 18 -46.63 -13.91 -9.15
N ASP A 19 -46.81 -14.57 -8.02
CA ASP A 19 -47.72 -15.71 -7.81
C ASP A 19 -47.61 -16.93 -8.73
N ALA A 20 -46.43 -17.25 -9.25
CA ALA A 20 -46.13 -18.63 -9.61
C ALA A 20 -45.46 -19.28 -8.39
N GLU A 21 -46.16 -20.17 -7.69
CA GLU A 21 -45.53 -21.06 -6.71
C GLU A 21 -44.44 -21.85 -7.45
N TRP A 22 -43.19 -21.38 -7.34
CA TRP A 22 -42.02 -22.04 -7.94
C TRP A 22 -41.73 -23.39 -7.28
N TRP A 23 -42.40 -23.65 -6.16
CA TRP A 23 -42.36 -24.88 -5.40
C TRP A 23 -43.68 -25.63 -5.57
N MET A 24 -43.64 -26.81 -6.19
CA MET A 24 -44.80 -27.69 -6.25
C MET A 24 -44.78 -28.66 -5.08
N THR A 25 -45.87 -28.72 -4.31
CA THR A 25 -46.02 -29.72 -3.23
C THR A 25 -46.52 -31.02 -3.86
N PRO A 26 -45.79 -32.15 -3.74
CA PRO A 26 -46.29 -33.43 -4.21
C PRO A 26 -47.56 -33.80 -3.45
N ALA A 27 -48.63 -34.23 -4.13
CA ALA A 27 -49.83 -34.66 -3.43
C ALA A 27 -49.56 -35.99 -2.72
N ALA A 28 -50.07 -36.16 -1.50
CA ALA A 28 -49.87 -37.38 -0.72
C ALA A 28 -50.51 -38.63 -1.35
N SER A 29 -51.43 -38.43 -2.31
CA SER A 29 -52.06 -39.47 -3.13
C SER A 29 -51.22 -39.92 -4.32
N ASP A 30 -50.14 -39.20 -4.65
CA ASP A 30 -49.36 -39.48 -5.86
C ASP A 30 -48.39 -40.65 -5.65
N GLY A 31 -48.20 -41.45 -6.70
CA GLY A 31 -47.21 -42.52 -6.71
C GLY A 31 -45.78 -41.98 -6.51
N LYS A 32 -44.89 -42.82 -5.96
CA LYS A 32 -43.49 -42.47 -5.63
C LYS A 32 -42.74 -41.80 -6.79
N GLU A 33 -43.01 -42.22 -8.02
CA GLU A 33 -42.37 -41.69 -9.23
C GLU A 33 -42.79 -40.23 -9.53
N SER A 34 -44.07 -39.89 -9.34
CA SER A 34 -44.58 -38.51 -9.47
C SER A 34 -43.98 -37.59 -8.41
N GLN A 35 -43.83 -38.09 -7.18
CA GLN A 35 -43.20 -37.34 -6.09
C GLN A 35 -41.71 -37.07 -6.37
N GLN A 36 -40.98 -38.06 -6.90
CA GLN A 36 -39.59 -37.90 -7.31
C GLN A 36 -39.45 -36.89 -8.46
N HIS A 37 -40.31 -36.97 -9.47
CA HIS A 37 -40.30 -36.02 -10.58
C HIS A 37 -40.57 -34.58 -10.11
N THR A 38 -41.52 -34.41 -9.18
CA THR A 38 -41.84 -33.11 -8.58
C THR A 38 -40.67 -32.56 -7.77
N ALA A 39 -40.03 -33.39 -6.94
CA ALA A 39 -38.85 -33.00 -6.18
C ALA A 39 -37.69 -32.60 -7.10
N GLN A 40 -37.40 -33.40 -8.13
CA GLN A 40 -36.34 -33.13 -9.09
C GLN A 40 -36.55 -31.77 -9.77
N ARG A 41 -37.76 -31.51 -10.27
CA ARG A 41 -38.13 -30.22 -10.88
C ARG A 41 -37.92 -29.05 -9.94
N ASN A 42 -38.34 -29.18 -8.68
CA ASN A 42 -38.18 -28.13 -7.67
C ASN A 42 -36.69 -27.83 -7.43
N PHE A 43 -35.86 -28.85 -7.27
CA PHE A 43 -34.41 -28.68 -7.05
C PHE A 43 -33.70 -28.06 -8.26
N THR A 44 -34.03 -28.48 -9.48
CA THR A 44 -33.48 -27.88 -10.70
C THR A 44 -33.85 -26.39 -10.78
N THR A 45 -35.13 -26.06 -10.55
CA THR A 45 -35.61 -24.68 -10.59
C THR A 45 -34.91 -23.80 -9.54
N LEU A 46 -34.72 -24.33 -8.32
CA LEU A 46 -33.99 -23.64 -7.26
C LEU A 46 -32.54 -23.40 -7.65
N TYR A 47 -31.86 -24.41 -8.19
CA TYR A 47 -30.47 -24.31 -8.60
C TYR A 47 -30.29 -23.26 -9.70
N ASP A 48 -31.13 -23.30 -10.73
CA ASP A 48 -31.09 -22.35 -11.85
C ASP A 48 -31.35 -20.92 -11.39
N THR A 49 -32.29 -20.74 -10.46
CA THR A 49 -32.62 -19.42 -9.90
C THR A 49 -31.46 -18.87 -9.08
N ILE A 50 -30.84 -19.68 -8.22
CA ILE A 50 -29.67 -19.28 -7.44
C ILE A 50 -28.50 -18.97 -8.37
N GLN A 51 -28.25 -19.81 -9.37
CA GLN A 51 -27.16 -19.62 -10.32
C GLN A 51 -27.34 -18.32 -11.12
N LYS A 52 -28.56 -18.05 -11.59
CA LYS A 52 -28.90 -16.80 -12.27
C LYS A 52 -28.70 -15.59 -11.36
N ALA A 53 -29.24 -15.64 -10.14
CA ALA A 53 -29.08 -14.57 -9.16
C ALA A 53 -27.61 -14.34 -8.80
N TRP A 54 -26.82 -15.41 -8.65
CA TRP A 54 -25.38 -15.33 -8.43
C TRP A 54 -24.67 -14.68 -9.61
N ASN A 55 -24.96 -15.09 -10.85
CA ASN A 55 -24.32 -14.50 -12.03
C ASN A 55 -24.69 -13.01 -12.21
N GLU A 56 -25.91 -12.62 -11.90
CA GLU A 56 -26.38 -11.22 -12.01
C GLU A 56 -25.85 -10.32 -10.89
N ASN A 57 -25.68 -10.85 -9.67
CA ASN A 57 -25.36 -10.04 -8.48
C ASN A 57 -23.95 -10.25 -7.96
N SER A 58 -23.27 -11.33 -8.35
CA SER A 58 -21.85 -11.48 -8.06
C SER A 58 -21.08 -10.48 -8.90
N LYS A 59 -20.42 -9.56 -8.21
CA LYS A 59 -19.33 -8.83 -8.84
C LYS A 59 -18.15 -9.79 -8.84
N PRO A 60 -17.42 -9.96 -9.95
CA PRO A 60 -16.14 -10.64 -9.87
C PRO A 60 -15.35 -9.94 -8.76
N GLY A 61 -15.06 -10.67 -7.68
CA GLY A 61 -14.28 -10.16 -6.58
C GLY A 61 -13.05 -9.54 -7.20
N SER A 62 -12.81 -8.25 -6.93
CA SER A 62 -11.79 -7.47 -7.60
C SER A 62 -10.50 -8.28 -7.68
N VAL A 63 -10.21 -8.85 -8.86
CA VAL A 63 -8.95 -9.54 -9.19
C VAL A 63 -7.84 -8.49 -9.31
N LYS A 64 -7.99 -7.33 -8.68
CA LYS A 64 -6.90 -6.41 -8.50
C LYS A 64 -6.04 -7.01 -7.41
N HIS A 65 -4.91 -7.54 -7.87
CA HIS A 65 -3.79 -7.87 -7.02
C HIS A 65 -3.61 -6.75 -5.97
N PRO A 66 -3.24 -7.06 -4.72
CA PRO A 66 -3.13 -6.07 -3.63
C PRO A 66 -2.18 -4.91 -3.97
N THR A 67 -1.31 -5.11 -4.95
CA THR A 67 -0.37 -4.13 -5.48
C THR A 67 -0.99 -3.33 -6.64
N PRO A 68 -1.11 -1.99 -6.51
CA PRO A 68 -1.76 -1.15 -7.53
C PRO A 68 -1.02 -1.09 -8.87
N TRP A 69 0.26 -1.48 -8.90
CA TRP A 69 1.06 -1.58 -10.13
C TRP A 69 0.86 -2.89 -10.91
N TRP A 70 0.12 -3.85 -10.35
CA TRP A 70 -0.12 -5.14 -11.02
C TRP A 70 -1.14 -4.99 -12.15
N ASN A 71 -0.85 -5.60 -13.29
CA ASN A 71 -1.70 -5.54 -14.48
C ASN A 71 -1.91 -6.92 -15.11
N ASP A 72 -2.75 -6.99 -16.14
CA ASP A 72 -3.09 -8.23 -16.83
C ASP A 72 -1.88 -8.91 -17.51
N GLN A 73 -0.83 -8.15 -17.82
CA GLN A 73 0.41 -8.71 -18.38
C GLN A 73 1.20 -9.46 -17.30
N CYS A 74 1.27 -8.92 -16.08
CA CYS A 74 1.84 -9.62 -14.92
C CYS A 74 1.06 -10.90 -14.61
N GLN A 75 -0.28 -10.85 -14.67
CA GLN A 75 -1.11 -12.03 -14.44
C GLN A 75 -0.89 -13.11 -15.52
N ARG A 76 -0.94 -12.73 -16.80
CA ARG A 76 -0.70 -13.66 -17.92
C ARG A 76 0.67 -14.33 -17.86
N SER A 77 1.72 -13.57 -17.56
CA SER A 77 3.08 -14.13 -17.45
C SER A 77 3.23 -15.03 -16.22
N LYS A 78 2.54 -14.72 -15.11
CA LYS A 78 2.45 -15.63 -13.94
C LYS A 78 1.77 -16.95 -14.30
N ASP A 79 0.64 -16.88 -15.01
CA ASP A 79 -0.13 -18.05 -15.42
C ASP A 79 0.69 -18.90 -16.40
N LEU A 80 1.49 -18.28 -17.29
CA LEU A 80 2.39 -18.96 -18.21
C LEU A 80 3.52 -19.70 -17.48
N VAL A 81 4.09 -19.11 -16.43
CA VAL A 81 5.10 -19.78 -15.58
C VAL A 81 4.47 -20.94 -14.81
N ALA A 82 3.22 -20.82 -14.39
CA ALA A 82 2.50 -21.88 -13.69
C ALA A 82 2.17 -23.07 -14.62
N SER A 83 1.79 -22.80 -15.87
CA SER A 83 1.49 -23.84 -16.86
C SER A 83 2.73 -24.47 -17.48
N SER A 84 3.79 -23.68 -17.70
CA SER A 84 5.02 -24.10 -18.37
C SER A 84 6.25 -23.46 -17.70
N PRO A 85 6.83 -24.12 -16.67
CA PRO A 85 7.89 -23.54 -15.86
C PRO A 85 9.27 -23.63 -16.52
N THR A 86 9.47 -22.92 -17.64
CA THR A 86 10.77 -22.81 -18.33
C THR A 86 11.59 -21.62 -17.83
N PRO A 87 12.94 -21.62 -17.97
CA PRO A 87 13.77 -20.47 -17.64
C PRO A 87 13.39 -19.19 -18.39
N ALA A 88 13.04 -19.32 -19.68
CA ALA A 88 12.59 -18.21 -20.51
C ALA A 88 11.29 -17.57 -19.96
N ASN A 89 10.30 -18.40 -19.62
CA ASN A 89 9.03 -17.91 -19.08
C ASN A 89 9.21 -17.23 -17.71
N ARG A 90 10.12 -17.75 -16.88
CA ARG A 90 10.48 -17.10 -15.60
C ARG A 90 11.14 -15.75 -15.83
N GLN A 91 12.02 -15.63 -16.82
CA GLN A 91 12.67 -14.37 -17.17
C GLN A 91 11.64 -13.36 -17.69
N GLU A 92 10.74 -13.78 -18.57
CA GLU A 92 9.67 -12.93 -19.10
C GLU A 92 8.74 -12.43 -18.00
N TYR A 93 8.37 -13.29 -17.06
CA TYR A 93 7.58 -12.91 -15.89
C TYR A 93 8.27 -11.83 -15.05
N GLN A 94 9.57 -11.99 -14.76
CA GLN A 94 10.34 -10.99 -14.02
C GLN A 94 10.41 -9.66 -14.79
N GLN A 95 10.61 -9.70 -16.11
CA GLN A 95 10.63 -8.51 -16.95
C GLN A 95 9.27 -7.79 -16.95
N CYS A 96 8.16 -8.55 -17.05
CA CYS A 96 6.81 -8.00 -17.02
C CYS A 96 6.53 -7.30 -15.68
N ILE A 97 6.89 -7.93 -14.55
CA ILE A 97 6.77 -7.31 -13.23
C ILE A 97 7.59 -6.02 -13.16
N HIS A 98 8.86 -6.08 -13.55
CA HIS A 98 9.75 -4.92 -13.43
C HIS A 98 9.25 -3.75 -14.25
N LYS A 99 8.80 -4.01 -15.48
CA LYS A 99 8.23 -3.01 -16.38
C LYS A 99 6.95 -2.40 -15.82
N ALA A 100 6.01 -3.24 -15.34
CA ALA A 100 4.75 -2.76 -14.77
C ALA A 100 4.98 -1.88 -13.53
N TRP A 101 5.88 -2.32 -12.64
CA TRP A 101 6.30 -1.57 -11.47
C TRP A 101 6.90 -0.21 -11.88
N GLN A 102 7.89 -0.22 -12.78
CA GLN A 102 8.58 0.99 -13.20
C GLN A 102 7.64 1.99 -13.88
N THR A 103 6.76 1.53 -14.77
CA THR A 103 5.76 2.37 -15.44
C THR A 103 4.83 3.02 -14.43
N TYR A 104 4.25 2.25 -13.52
CA TYR A 104 3.33 2.75 -12.50
C TYR A 104 3.98 3.85 -11.64
N TYR A 105 5.20 3.63 -11.14
CA TYR A 105 5.87 4.63 -10.30
C TYR A 105 6.31 5.85 -11.10
N ARG A 106 6.74 5.69 -12.35
CA ARG A 106 7.03 6.83 -13.24
C ARG A 106 5.79 7.69 -13.48
N GLU A 107 4.65 7.07 -13.80
CA GLU A 107 3.38 7.77 -13.97
C GLU A 107 2.93 8.45 -12.68
N THR A 108 3.05 7.77 -11.54
CA THR A 108 2.70 8.33 -10.23
C THR A 108 3.55 9.56 -9.90
N VAL A 109 4.86 9.51 -10.17
CA VAL A 109 5.77 10.64 -9.97
C VAL A 109 5.44 11.78 -10.93
N GLN A 110 5.14 11.47 -12.19
CA GLN A 110 4.76 12.46 -13.19
C GLN A 110 3.43 13.15 -12.82
N GLU A 111 2.41 12.39 -12.42
CA GLU A 111 1.12 12.93 -11.96
C GLU A 111 1.34 13.86 -10.75
N ALA A 112 2.16 13.43 -9.79
CA ALA A 112 2.45 14.24 -8.62
C ALA A 112 3.20 15.52 -8.95
N SER A 113 4.14 15.46 -9.90
CA SER A 113 4.93 16.60 -10.37
C SER A 113 4.07 17.62 -11.11
N ASN A 114 3.06 17.13 -11.86
CA ASN A 114 2.07 17.97 -12.53
C ASN A 114 1.01 18.51 -11.55
N SER A 115 0.83 17.85 -10.40
CA SER A 115 -0.11 18.27 -9.38
C SER A 115 0.48 19.36 -8.48
N ARG A 116 -0.37 20.23 -7.93
CA ARG A 116 0.04 21.21 -6.89
C ARG A 116 0.40 20.57 -5.54
N LYS A 117 0.38 19.23 -5.43
CA LYS A 117 0.57 18.47 -4.19
C LYS A 117 1.62 17.36 -4.41
N PRO A 118 2.91 17.71 -4.51
CA PRO A 118 3.99 16.75 -4.76
C PRO A 118 4.11 15.65 -3.69
N TRP A 119 3.53 15.86 -2.50
CA TRP A 119 3.49 14.87 -1.41
C TRP A 119 2.41 13.80 -1.56
N LYS A 120 1.49 13.90 -2.52
CA LYS A 120 0.35 12.97 -2.72
C LYS A 120 0.75 11.49 -2.91
N PRO A 121 1.83 11.12 -3.63
CA PRO A 121 2.22 9.72 -3.83
C PRO A 121 2.61 8.98 -2.57
N SER A 122 3.18 9.70 -1.62
CA SER A 122 3.70 9.11 -0.40
C SER A 122 2.66 9.30 0.69
N LYS A 123 2.31 8.20 1.38
CA LYS A 123 1.36 8.21 2.50
C LYS A 123 2.02 8.83 3.74
N TRP A 124 2.52 10.06 3.63
CA TRP A 124 3.16 10.81 4.71
C TRP A 124 2.22 11.04 5.90
N GLY A 125 0.91 11.04 5.67
CA GLY A 125 -0.10 11.21 6.73
C GLY A 125 -0.40 9.94 7.54
N ASN A 126 0.14 8.79 7.17
CA ASN A 126 -0.01 7.59 7.99
C ASN A 126 1.02 7.62 9.12
N ALA A 127 0.59 7.29 10.34
CA ALA A 127 1.51 7.08 11.46
C ALA A 127 2.56 6.05 11.05
N ARG A 128 3.84 6.45 11.05
CA ARG A 128 4.92 5.51 10.82
C ARG A 128 5.00 4.58 12.02
N PRO A 129 5.19 3.26 11.81
CA PRO A 129 5.52 2.39 12.93
C PRO A 129 6.80 2.93 13.58
N PRO A 130 6.89 2.90 14.92
CA PRO A 130 8.13 3.28 15.59
C PRO A 130 9.27 2.38 15.08
N PRO A 131 10.50 2.91 14.96
CA PRO A 131 11.64 2.08 14.56
C PRO A 131 11.76 0.89 15.51
N ALA A 132 12.05 -0.30 14.97
CA ALA A 132 12.17 -1.52 15.77
C ALA A 132 13.27 -1.40 16.84
N PHE A 133 14.25 -0.54 16.59
CA PHE A 133 15.45 -0.37 17.40
C PHE A 133 15.88 1.10 17.33
N SER A 134 16.13 1.72 18.49
CA SER A 134 16.88 2.97 18.53
C SER A 134 18.34 2.68 18.21
N THR A 135 18.93 3.41 17.25
CA THR A 135 20.38 3.41 17.00
C THR A 135 21.15 4.05 18.17
N LEU A 136 20.45 4.83 19.00
CA LEU A 136 21.02 5.50 20.16
C LEU A 136 21.11 4.52 21.33
N LYS A 137 22.35 4.37 21.82
CA LYS A 137 22.68 3.62 23.03
C LYS A 137 22.93 4.62 24.15
N LYS A 138 22.52 4.25 25.36
CA LYS A 138 22.95 4.97 26.58
C LYS A 138 24.46 4.81 26.77
N THR A 139 25.03 5.65 27.61
CA THR A 139 26.43 5.56 28.08
C THR A 139 26.78 4.18 28.64
N ASP A 140 25.82 3.49 29.27
CA ASP A 140 25.98 2.12 29.78
C ASP A 140 25.92 1.02 28.69
N GLY A 141 25.90 1.40 27.40
CA GLY A 141 25.83 0.48 26.26
C GLY A 141 24.45 -0.16 26.01
N LYS A 142 23.48 0.07 26.91
CA LYS A 142 22.10 -0.41 26.77
C LYS A 142 21.35 0.32 25.67
N GLN A 143 20.52 -0.41 24.93
CA GLN A 143 19.68 0.14 23.87
C GLN A 143 18.48 0.87 24.46
N VAL A 144 18.18 2.05 23.91
CA VAL A 144 17.01 2.83 24.32
C VAL A 144 15.75 2.24 23.68
N SER A 145 14.79 1.80 24.50
CA SER A 145 13.56 1.13 24.04
C SER A 145 12.29 1.97 24.20
N SER A 146 12.35 3.13 24.87
CA SER A 146 11.21 4.00 25.13
C SER A 146 11.48 5.45 24.71
N LEU A 147 10.42 6.17 24.29
CA LEU A 147 10.51 7.57 23.86
C LEU A 147 10.97 8.51 24.99
N PRO A 148 10.51 8.38 26.25
CA PRO A 148 11.02 9.22 27.34
C PRO A 148 12.52 9.02 27.59
N GLU A 149 12.99 7.76 27.58
CA GLU A 149 14.41 7.47 27.76
C GLU A 149 15.27 7.99 26.60
N LEU A 150 14.71 8.05 25.39
CA LEU A 150 15.38 8.65 24.23
C LEU A 150 15.65 10.14 24.46
N TRP A 151 14.64 10.85 24.97
CA TRP A 151 14.79 12.27 25.29
C TRP A 151 15.81 12.51 26.39
N THR A 152 15.80 11.71 27.45
CA THR A 152 16.80 11.79 28.51
C THR A 152 18.21 11.49 27.98
N CYS A 153 18.36 10.42 27.21
CA CYS A 153 19.65 10.03 26.62
C CYS A 153 20.20 11.13 25.68
N LEU A 154 19.36 11.73 24.85
CA LEU A 154 19.77 12.85 23.99
C LEU A 154 20.16 14.06 24.82
N HIS A 155 19.35 14.40 25.83
CA HIS A 155 19.62 15.54 26.70
C HIS A 155 20.96 15.38 27.43
N GLU A 156 21.25 14.19 27.96
CA GLU A 156 22.53 13.86 28.57
C GLU A 156 23.67 13.94 27.57
N GLN A 157 23.55 13.37 26.37
CA GLN A 157 24.60 13.41 25.35
C GLN A 157 24.94 14.84 24.89
N PHE A 158 23.93 15.69 24.69
CA PHE A 158 24.14 17.07 24.25
C PHE A 158 24.64 17.98 25.37
N ASN A 159 24.25 17.71 26.61
CA ASN A 159 24.61 18.54 27.75
C ASN A 159 25.77 17.99 28.59
N ALA A 160 26.31 16.82 28.26
CA ALA A 160 27.44 16.20 28.96
C ALA A 160 28.69 17.10 29.01
N SER A 161 28.85 18.00 28.03
CA SER A 161 29.96 18.97 27.95
C SER A 161 29.59 20.38 28.42
N SER A 162 28.33 20.64 28.79
CA SER A 162 27.84 21.98 29.15
C SER A 162 28.32 22.49 30.52
N THR A 163 28.92 21.63 31.34
CA THR A 163 29.51 22.02 32.64
C THR A 163 30.90 22.64 32.51
N SER A 164 31.53 22.54 31.33
CA SER A 164 32.72 23.33 31.01
C SER A 164 32.26 24.65 30.42
N THR A 165 32.38 25.75 31.17
CA THR A 165 32.33 27.08 30.56
C THR A 165 33.40 27.09 29.47
N PRO A 166 33.06 27.27 28.18
CA PRO A 166 34.08 27.36 27.15
C PRO A 166 35.01 28.51 27.54
N ASN A 167 36.32 28.26 27.56
CA ASN A 167 37.29 29.31 27.79
C ASN A 167 37.21 30.28 26.61
N LEU A 168 36.52 31.40 26.81
CA LEU A 168 36.23 32.38 25.76
C LEU A 168 37.52 33.02 25.20
N GLU A 169 38.66 32.94 25.89
CA GLU A 169 39.94 33.43 25.37
C GLU A 169 40.41 32.68 24.12
N GLU A 170 40.01 31.42 23.96
CA GLU A 170 40.36 30.62 22.77
C GLU A 170 39.49 30.99 21.56
N ILE A 171 38.35 31.66 21.76
CA ILE A 171 37.46 32.12 20.67
C ILE A 171 37.93 33.47 20.12
N ASP A 172 38.45 34.35 20.98
CA ASP A 172 38.98 35.66 20.58
C ASP A 172 40.24 35.54 19.69
N THR A 173 41.07 34.50 19.87
CA THR A 173 42.22 34.24 19.01
C THR A 173 41.84 33.84 17.57
N TYR A 174 40.70 33.18 17.37
CA TYR A 174 40.22 32.85 16.01
C TYR A 174 39.64 34.06 15.26
N CYS A 175 39.07 35.04 15.97
CA CYS A 175 38.60 36.29 15.36
C CYS A 175 39.76 37.20 14.93
N ILE A 176 40.88 37.20 15.66
CA ILE A 176 42.06 38.01 15.32
C ILE A 176 42.85 37.39 14.15
N ASN A 177 42.99 36.07 14.11
CA ASN A 177 43.82 35.40 13.10
C ASN A 177 43.15 35.28 11.71
N ASN A 178 41.82 35.30 11.62
CA ASN A 178 41.12 35.26 10.33
C ASN A 178 41.09 36.60 9.58
N SER A 179 41.51 37.72 10.20
CA SER A 179 41.66 39.00 9.50
C SER A 179 42.90 39.08 8.59
N GLN A 180 43.82 38.10 8.64
CA GLN A 180 45.04 38.09 7.82
C GLN A 180 44.99 37.15 6.61
N PHE A 181 43.93 36.36 6.42
CA PHE A 181 43.84 35.36 5.34
C PHE A 181 43.04 35.81 4.10
N GLU A 182 42.76 37.12 3.94
CA GLU A 182 42.05 37.66 2.76
C GLU A 182 42.96 38.03 1.57
N HIS A 183 44.26 37.74 1.61
CA HIS A 183 45.14 37.98 0.47
C HIS A 183 45.96 36.74 0.11
N SER A 184 45.35 35.85 -0.69
CA SER A 184 45.95 35.28 -1.92
C SER A 184 45.31 33.95 -2.28
N THR A 185 44.45 33.94 -3.29
CA THR A 185 44.54 32.96 -4.39
C THR A 185 43.62 33.35 -5.55
N PRO A 186 44.13 33.48 -6.80
CA PRO A 186 43.31 33.79 -7.95
C PRO A 186 42.48 32.57 -8.39
N LEU A 187 41.18 32.79 -8.62
CA LEU A 187 40.22 31.84 -9.19
C LEU A 187 40.70 31.33 -10.57
N ALA A 188 41.19 30.09 -10.60
CA ALA A 188 41.44 29.38 -11.85
C ALA A 188 40.10 29.08 -12.55
N LYS A 189 39.86 29.76 -13.69
CA LYS A 189 38.69 29.53 -14.55
C LYS A 189 38.78 28.13 -15.17
N GLN A 190 37.97 27.21 -14.66
CA GLN A 190 37.79 25.88 -15.24
C GLN A 190 36.95 26.00 -16.53
N LYS A 191 37.61 25.84 -17.69
CA LYS A 191 36.94 25.80 -19.00
C LYS A 191 36.13 24.52 -19.14
N TYR A 192 34.80 24.63 -19.17
CA TYR A 192 33.91 23.54 -19.57
C TYR A 192 34.03 23.29 -21.09
N ARG A 193 34.43 22.08 -21.45
CA ARG A 193 34.45 21.57 -22.84
C ARG A 193 33.08 20.92 -23.10
N LYS A 194 32.24 21.57 -23.91
CA LYS A 194 30.97 21.00 -24.40
C LYS A 194 31.25 19.79 -25.31
N ARG A 195 30.51 18.71 -25.11
CA ARG A 195 30.26 17.69 -26.12
C ARG A 195 29.02 18.09 -26.91
#